data_AF-A0A195CP01-F1
#
_entry.id   AF-A0A195CP01-F1
#
_cell.length_a   1.000
_cell.length_b   1.000
_cell.length_c   1.000
_cell.angle_alpha   90.00
_cell.angle_beta   90.00
_cell.angle_gamma   90.00
#
_symmetry.space_group_name_H-M   'P 1'
#
loop_
_entity.id
_entity.type
_entity.pdbx_description
1 polymer ?
#
loop_
_entity_poly.entity_id
_entity_poly.type
_entity_poly.pdbx_seq_one_letter_code
_entity_poly.pdbx_strand_id
1 'polypeptide(L)' 'MNVRNIHTMTYCDKCGVTFTTQHALLRHITSKHEDSPNSAVYCNICQRVFKTKWSRATHNSRYHRN' A
#
# COMPACT_ATOMS: atom_id res chain seq x y z
N MET A 1 -21.25 -0.83 34.71
CA MET A 1 -21.43 -1.06 33.26
C MET A 1 -20.14 -0.65 32.56
N ASN A 2 -19.36 -1.59 32.01
CA ASN A 2 -18.51 -1.31 30.85
C ASN A 2 -18.11 -2.61 30.18
N VAL A 3 -18.98 -3.08 29.29
CA VAL A 3 -18.77 -4.28 28.49
C VAL A 3 -17.71 -3.94 27.44
N ARG A 4 -16.45 -4.28 27.71
CA ARG A 4 -15.39 -4.21 26.69
C ARG A 4 -15.58 -5.39 25.74
N ASN A 5 -16.53 -5.25 24.82
CA ASN A 5 -16.59 -6.05 23.61
C ASN A 5 -15.39 -5.66 22.74
N ILE A 6 -14.29 -6.40 22.90
CA ILE A 6 -13.08 -6.24 22.10
C ILE A 6 -13.37 -6.85 20.72
N HIS A 7 -14.17 -6.14 19.92
CA HIS A 7 -14.13 -6.31 18.49
C HIS A 7 -13.00 -5.41 18.00
N THR A 8 -11.82 -5.99 17.76
CA THR A 8 -10.58 -5.30 17.36
C THR A 8 -10.74 -4.65 15.98
N MET A 9 -11.52 -3.58 15.88
CA MET A 9 -11.54 -2.72 14.70
C MET A 9 -10.21 -1.96 14.64
N THR A 10 -9.42 -2.25 13.62
CA THR A 10 -8.16 -1.56 13.36
C THR A 10 -8.42 -0.42 12.39
N TYR A 11 -8.38 0.82 12.85
CA TYR A 11 -8.59 2.02 12.04
C TYR A 11 -7.27 2.76 11.77
N CYS A 12 -7.24 3.56 10.71
CA CYS A 12 -6.08 4.38 10.39
C CYS A 12 -6.15 5.73 11.11
N ASP A 13 -5.17 6.04 11.94
CA ASP A 13 -5.11 7.32 12.67
C ASP A 13 -4.93 8.55 11.76
N LYS A 14 -4.45 8.36 10.52
CA LYS A 14 -4.20 9.46 9.58
C LYS A 14 -5.42 9.85 8.74
N CYS A 15 -6.35 8.93 8.50
CA CYS A 15 -7.51 9.19 7.62
C CYS A 15 -8.84 8.65 8.18
N GLY A 16 -8.84 8.00 9.34
CA GLY A 16 -10.03 7.51 10.03
C GLY A 16 -10.67 6.25 9.42
N VAL A 17 -10.11 5.68 8.36
CA VAL A 17 -10.69 4.50 7.70
C VAL A 17 -10.57 3.26 8.60
N THR A 18 -11.68 2.57 8.83
CA THR A 18 -11.76 1.33 9.61
C THR A 18 -11.56 0.09 8.75
N PHE A 19 -10.81 -0.87 9.26
CA PHE A 19 -10.57 -2.16 8.63
C PHE A 19 -10.97 -3.31 9.54
N THR A 20 -11.37 -4.43 8.93
CA THR A 20 -11.75 -5.66 9.63
C THR A 20 -10.55 -6.47 10.14
N THR A 21 -9.34 -6.17 9.68
CA THR A 21 -8.11 -6.86 10.07
C THR A 21 -6.91 -5.93 10.15
N GLN A 22 -5.97 -6.23 11.06
CA GLN A 22 -4.74 -5.48 11.21
C GLN A 22 -3.85 -5.52 9.96
N HIS A 23 -3.83 -6.63 9.22
CA HIS A 23 -3.07 -6.73 7.98
C HIS A 23 -3.60 -5.78 6.90
N ALA A 24 -4.93 -5.62 6.79
CA ALA A 24 -5.53 -4.67 5.87
C ALA A 24 -5.17 -3.21 6.24
N LEU A 25 -5.16 -2.88 7.54
CA LEU A 25 -4.71 -1.58 8.02
C LEU A 25 -3.22 -1.33 7.69
N LEU A 26 -2.34 -2.29 7.96
CA LEU A 26 -0.90 -2.17 7.68
C LEU A 26 -0.63 -1.95 6.18
N ARG A 27 -1.32 -2.71 5.31
CA ARG A 27 -1.23 -2.53 3.85
C ARG A 27 -1.75 -1.16 3.40
N HIS A 28 -2.81 -0.68 4.05
CA HIS A 28 -3.34 0.65 3.78
C HIS A 28 -2.32 1.74 4.16
N ILE A 29 -1.74 1.67 5.37
CA ILE A 29 -0.74 2.63 5.84
C ILE A 29 0.47 2.63 4.89
N THR A 30 1.06 1.47 4.60
CA THR A 30 2.23 1.35 3.70
C THR A 30 1.96 1.83 2.27
N SER A 31 0.71 1.78 1.79
CA SER A 31 0.40 2.18 0.41
C SER A 31 -0.12 3.61 0.25
N LYS A 32 -0.68 4.21 1.31
CA LYS A 32 -1.35 5.52 1.27
C LYS A 32 -0.70 6.59 2.13
N HIS A 33 0.08 6.17 3.11
CA HIS A 33 0.53 7.03 4.20
C HIS A 33 2.00 6.85 4.58
N GLU A 34 2.64 5.81 4.05
CA GLU A 34 4.08 5.67 4.03
C GLU A 34 4.57 6.31 2.73
N ASP A 35 4.74 7.62 2.78
CA ASP A 35 5.51 8.36 1.79
C ASP A 35 6.97 7.95 1.99
N SER A 36 7.38 6.86 1.36
CA SER A 36 8.78 6.50 1.28
C SER A 36 9.42 7.39 0.20
N PRO A 37 10.20 8.43 0.56
CA PRO A 37 10.71 9.42 -0.38
C PRO A 37 11.63 8.82 -1.47
N ASN A 38 12.10 7.59 -1.27
CA ASN A 38 13.01 6.89 -2.19
C ASN A 38 12.36 5.70 -2.92
N SER A 39 11.03 5.56 -2.90
CA SER A 39 10.34 4.44 -3.53
C SER A 39 9.96 4.64 -5.00
N ALA A 40 10.46 5.70 -5.63
CA ALA A 40 10.39 5.86 -7.08
C ALA A 40 11.20 4.73 -7.75
N VAL A 41 10.49 3.75 -8.32
CA VAL A 41 11.10 2.61 -9.00
C VAL A 41 11.02 2.85 -10.50
N TYR A 42 12.16 2.82 -11.18
CA TYR A 42 12.21 2.96 -12.63
C TYR A 42 12.11 1.60 -13.32
N CYS A 43 11.58 1.58 -14.54
CA CYS A 43 11.68 0.43 -15.44
C CYS A 43 13.09 0.38 -16.03
N ASN A 44 13.76 -0.77 -15.95
CA ASN A 44 15.12 -0.93 -16.48
C ASN A 44 15.18 -0.97 -18.02
N ILE A 45 14.02 -1.10 -18.70
CA ILE A 45 13.93 -1.21 -20.16
C ILE A 45 13.61 0.16 -20.78
N CYS A 46 12.62 0.88 -20.24
CA CYS A 46 12.17 2.16 -20.80
C CYS A 46 12.37 3.37 -19.87
N GLN A 47 13.00 3.20 -18.71
CA GLN A 47 13.31 4.25 -17.74
C GLN A 47 12.10 5.01 -17.17
N ARG A 48 10.88 4.52 -17.38
CA ARG A 48 9.66 5.13 -16.82
C ARG A 48 9.65 4.98 -15.29
N VAL A 49 9.32 6.07 -14.59
CA VAL A 49 9.28 6.13 -13.12
C VAL A 49 7.90 5.73 -12.61
N PHE A 50 7.87 4.90 -11.57
CA PHE A 50 6.67 4.43 -10.90
C PHE A 50 6.74 4.67 -9.41
N LYS A 51 5.60 5.00 -8.81
CA LYS A 51 5.47 5.19 -7.35
C LYS A 51 5.58 3.90 -6.52
N THR A 52 5.51 2.73 -7.15
CA THR A 52 5.59 1.43 -6.46
C THR A 52 6.23 0.34 -7.33
N LYS A 53 6.86 -0.66 -6.69
CA LYS A 53 7.39 -1.86 -7.34
C LYS A 53 6.32 -2.65 -8.10
N TRP A 54 5.12 -2.75 -7.53
CA TRP A 54 3.99 -3.44 -8.17
C TRP A 54 3.60 -2.79 -9.49
N SER A 55 3.47 -1.45 -9.52
CA SER A 55 3.13 -0.73 -10.75
C SER A 55 4.19 -0.92 -11.83
N ARG A 56 5.48 -0.92 -11.48
CA ARG A 56 6.56 -1.23 -12.42
C ARG A 56 6.45 -2.68 -12.93
N ALA A 57 6.19 -3.65 -12.05
CA ALA A 57 6.06 -5.05 -12.41
C ALA A 57 4.90 -5.30 -13.39
N THR A 58 3.72 -4.72 -13.12
CA THR A 58 2.57 -4.79 -14.04
C THR A 58 2.88 -4.12 -15.39
N HIS A 59 3.58 -2.99 -15.39
CA HIS A 59 4.04 -2.36 -16.62
C HIS A 59 4.98 -3.28 -17.41
N ASN A 60 5.97 -3.90 -16.76
CA ASN A 60 6.91 -4.82 -17.41
C ASN A 60 6.17 -6.00 -18.06
N SER A 61 5.23 -6.61 -17.33
CA SER A 61 4.42 -7.72 -17.84
C SER A 61 3.52 -7.37 -19.03
N ARG A 62 3.12 -6.10 -19.18
CA ARG A 62 2.21 -5.66 -20.24
C ARG A 62 2.93 -5.13 -21.47
N TYR A 63 4.04 -4.43 -21.27
CA TYR A 63 4.74 -3.69 -22.34
C TYR A 63 6.09 -4.29 -22.71
N HIS A 64 6.65 -5.16 -21.87
CA HIS A 64 7.97 -5.76 -22.06
C HIS A 64 7.92 -7.27 -21.81
N ARG A 65 6.80 -7.89 -22.18
CA ARG A 65 6.67 -9.34 -22.18
C ARG A 65 7.53 -9.89 -23.33
N ASN A 66 8.66 -10.50 -22.99
CA ASN A 66 9.37 -11.41 -23.91
C ASN A 66 8.49 -12.64 -24.18
#